data_AF-A0A439TNU6-F1
#
_entry.id   AF-A0A439TNU6-F1
#
_cell.length_a   1.000
_cell.length_b   1.000
_cell.length_c   1.000
_cell.angle_alpha   90.00
_cell.angle_beta   90.00
_cell.angle_gamma   90.00
#
_symmetry.space_group_name_H-M   'P 1'
#
loop_
_entity.id
_entity.type
_entity.pdbx_description
1 polymer ?
#
loop_
_entity_poly.entity_id
_entity_poly.type
_entity_poly.pdbx_seq_one_letter_code
_entity_poly.pdbx_strand_id
1 'polypeptide(L)'
;MRKRYIFAALAIAGCQSTPAYVVFKPGVDLNSTQAVTDQCKIASFREIPQSLATQINPGYNNPGTIQCNTYGTMTTCNRVGAINIPASSTTYDVNAELRDRYIIRCLEGQGFGVKLARACATKSEVTKALADRSAGQFPTCAVR
;
A
#
# COMPACT_ATOMS: atom_id res chain seq x y z
N MET A 1 -16.00 36.29 34.11
CA MET A 1 -14.79 35.83 33.38
C MET A 1 -15.20 34.79 32.34
N ARG A 2 -14.95 35.08 31.05
CA ARG A 2 -15.46 34.36 29.87
C ARG A 2 -14.69 33.04 29.67
N LYS A 3 -15.33 31.88 29.88
CA LYS A 3 -14.77 30.57 29.53
C LYS A 3 -14.78 30.42 28.00
N ARG A 4 -13.61 30.48 27.37
CA ARG A 4 -13.40 30.17 25.96
C ARG A 4 -13.21 28.67 25.82
N TYR A 5 -14.23 27.96 25.36
CA TYR A 5 -14.09 26.57 24.93
C TYR A 5 -13.52 26.56 23.51
N ILE A 6 -12.22 26.31 23.41
CA ILE A 6 -11.56 26.06 22.13
C ILE A 6 -11.86 24.61 21.76
N PHE A 7 -12.87 24.40 20.91
CA PHE A 7 -13.08 23.13 20.23
C PHE A 7 -12.01 23.01 19.14
N ALA A 8 -10.92 22.30 19.44
CA ALA A 8 -9.97 21.85 18.44
C ALA A 8 -10.57 20.64 17.70
N ALA A 9 -11.21 20.90 16.57
CA ALA A 9 -11.64 19.84 15.65
C ALA A 9 -10.40 19.26 14.94
N LEU A 10 -9.87 18.16 15.47
CA LEU A 10 -8.89 17.33 14.78
C LEU A 10 -9.55 16.67 13.56
N ALA A 11 -9.34 17.25 12.38
CA ALA A 11 -9.71 16.63 11.11
C ALA A 11 -8.71 15.50 10.79
N ILE A 12 -8.95 14.30 11.31
CA ILE A 12 -8.26 13.07 10.89
C ILE A 12 -8.88 12.61 9.56
N ALA A 13 -8.69 13.37 8.48
CA ALA A 13 -9.03 12.95 7.13
C ALA A 13 -7.83 12.23 6.51
N GLY A 14 -7.44 11.11 7.11
CA GLY A 14 -6.37 10.23 6.62
C GLY A 14 -6.91 9.02 5.87
N CYS A 15 -7.88 9.18 4.97
CA CYS A 15 -8.18 8.12 4.01
C CYS A 15 -7.16 8.20 2.87
N GLN A 16 -6.04 7.50 3.03
CA GLN A 16 -5.11 7.24 1.94
C GLN A 16 -5.90 6.57 0.81
N SER A 17 -6.16 7.33 -0.26
CA SER A 17 -6.72 6.82 -1.49
C SER A 17 -5.72 5.84 -2.08
N THR A 18 -5.88 4.57 -1.75
CA THR A 18 -5.06 3.51 -2.31
C THR A 18 -5.34 3.45 -3.81
N PRO A 19 -4.30 3.46 -4.66
CA PRO A 19 -4.49 3.27 -6.09
C PRO A 19 -5.25 1.97 -6.31
N ALA A 20 -6.32 2.04 -7.10
CA ALA A 20 -7.18 0.93 -7.43
C ALA A 20 -7.39 0.89 -8.94
N TYR A 21 -7.54 -0.30 -9.50
CA TYR A 21 -7.86 -0.43 -10.92
C TYR A 21 -9.36 -0.50 -11.11
N VAL A 22 -9.88 0.32 -12.02
CA VAL A 22 -11.23 0.16 -12.54
C VAL A 22 -11.15 -0.80 -13.71
N VAL A 23 -11.82 -1.94 -13.56
CA VAL A 23 -11.97 -2.95 -14.62
C VAL A 23 -13.38 -2.82 -15.17
N PHE A 24 -13.50 -2.53 -16.47
CA PHE A 24 -14.80 -2.22 -17.06
C PHE A 24 -14.94 -2.75 -18.48
N LYS A 25 -16.12 -3.29 -18.76
CA LYS A 25 -16.59 -3.68 -20.09
C LYS A 25 -18.08 -3.32 -20.18
N PRO A 26 -18.54 -2.62 -21.23
CA PRO A 26 -19.96 -2.31 -21.40
C PRO A 26 -20.82 -3.58 -21.41
N GLY A 27 -21.97 -3.53 -20.74
CA GLY A 27 -22.91 -4.67 -20.68
C GLY A 27 -22.52 -5.78 -19.70
N VAL A 28 -21.45 -5.63 -18.93
CA VAL A 28 -20.97 -6.62 -17.96
C VAL A 28 -21.15 -6.11 -16.53
N ASP A 29 -21.83 -6.91 -15.71
CA ASP A 29 -22.07 -6.61 -14.30
C ASP A 29 -20.79 -6.67 -13.45
N LEU A 30 -20.86 -6.18 -12.21
CA LEU A 30 -19.69 -6.18 -11.32
C LEU A 30 -19.28 -7.59 -10.89
N ASN A 31 -20.22 -8.50 -10.66
CA ASN A 31 -19.91 -9.83 -10.17
C ASN A 31 -19.19 -10.66 -11.24
N SER A 32 -19.64 -10.59 -12.49
CA SER A 32 -18.92 -11.20 -13.61
C SER A 32 -17.55 -10.55 -13.85
N THR A 33 -17.42 -9.24 -13.68
CA THR A 33 -16.11 -8.55 -13.72
C THR A 33 -15.15 -9.10 -12.65
N GLN A 34 -15.64 -9.30 -11.43
CA GLN A 34 -14.83 -9.87 -10.34
C GLN A 34 -14.44 -11.32 -10.63
N ALA A 35 -15.38 -12.14 -11.11
CA ALA A 35 -15.12 -13.53 -11.46
C ALA A 35 -14.02 -13.67 -12.53
N VAL A 36 -14.08 -12.85 -13.58
CA VAL A 36 -13.04 -12.79 -14.61
C VAL A 36 -11.70 -12.31 -14.06
N THR A 37 -11.73 -11.27 -13.21
CA THR A 37 -10.52 -10.74 -12.57
C THR A 37 -9.83 -11.81 -11.72
N ASP A 38 -10.61 -12.61 -10.99
CA ASP A 38 -10.08 -13.69 -10.16
C ASP A 38 -9.58 -14.86 -10.99
N GLN A 39 -10.22 -15.19 -12.12
CA GLN A 39 -9.69 -16.16 -13.07
C GLN A 39 -8.33 -15.72 -13.64
N CYS A 40 -8.18 -14.44 -14.00
CA CYS A 40 -6.90 -13.90 -14.47
C CYS A 40 -5.82 -13.93 -13.38
N LYS A 41 -6.17 -13.69 -12.11
CA LYS A 41 -5.25 -13.85 -10.97
C LYS A 41 -4.83 -15.31 -10.76
N ILE A 42 -5.78 -16.25 -10.83
CA ILE A 42 -5.47 -17.68 -10.70
C ILE A 42 -4.54 -18.13 -11.84
N ALA A 43 -4.81 -17.67 -13.07
CA ALA A 43 -3.95 -17.93 -14.22
C ALA A 43 -2.55 -17.34 -14.01
N SER A 44 -2.44 -16.12 -13.47
CA SER A 44 -1.13 -15.50 -13.21
C SER A 44 -0.30 -16.30 -12.21
N PHE A 45 -0.92 -16.92 -11.20
CA PHE A 45 -0.20 -17.79 -10.26
C PHE A 45 0.30 -19.10 -10.89
N ARG A 46 -0.37 -19.59 -11.94
CA ARG A 46 0.05 -20.80 -12.66
C ARG A 46 1.20 -20.51 -13.62
N GLU A 47 1.09 -19.43 -14.39
CA GLU A 47 2.07 -19.07 -15.41
C GLU A 47 3.31 -18.37 -14.83
N ILE A 48 3.12 -17.61 -13.76
CA ILE A 48 4.17 -16.83 -13.10
C ILE A 48 4.17 -17.18 -11.61
N PRO A 49 4.87 -18.26 -11.23
CA PRO A 49 4.92 -18.67 -9.83
C PRO A 49 5.61 -17.60 -8.97
N GLN A 50 5.25 -17.59 -7.69
CA GLN A 50 5.85 -16.71 -6.70
C GLN A 50 7.35 -16.98 -6.56
N SER A 51 8.14 -15.92 -6.54
CA SER A 51 9.59 -16.02 -6.29
C SER A 51 9.92 -15.12 -5.11
N LEU A 52 9.92 -15.71 -3.91
CA LEU A 52 10.20 -14.97 -2.68
C LEU A 52 11.72 -14.83 -2.51
N ALA A 53 12.18 -13.59 -2.43
CA ALA A 53 13.53 -13.24 -2.08
C ALA A 53 13.54 -12.47 -0.75
N THR A 54 14.51 -12.79 0.12
CA THR A 54 14.71 -12.07 1.37
C THR A 54 15.97 -11.23 1.26
N GLN A 55 15.79 -9.91 1.34
CA GLN A 55 16.89 -8.98 1.49
C GLN A 55 17.20 -8.80 2.98
N ILE A 56 18.45 -9.00 3.36
CA ILE A 56 18.95 -8.77 4.72
C ILE A 56 19.77 -7.49 4.70
N ASN A 57 19.35 -6.49 5.48
CA ASN A 57 20.14 -5.30 5.75
C ASN A 57 20.86 -5.54 7.08
N PRO A 58 22.19 -5.79 7.06
CA PRO A 58 22.92 -6.07 8.27
C PRO A 58 22.86 -4.86 9.22
N GLY A 59 22.73 -5.16 10.51
CA GLY A 59 22.80 -4.14 11.54
C GLY A 59 24.22 -3.60 11.67
N TYR A 60 24.34 -2.41 12.25
CA TYR A 60 25.60 -1.78 12.56
C TYR A 60 25.65 -1.46 14.04
N ASN A 61 26.66 -1.98 14.75
CA ASN A 61 26.83 -1.72 16.17
C ASN A 61 28.24 -1.20 16.45
N ASN A 62 28.32 -0.01 17.05
CA ASN A 62 29.54 0.55 17.59
C ASN A 62 29.30 0.82 19.09
N PRO A 63 30.02 0.14 19.99
CA PRO A 63 29.84 0.27 21.44
C PRO A 63 30.26 1.64 22.00
N GLY A 64 30.82 2.53 21.18
CA GLY A 64 31.33 3.83 21.59
C GLY A 64 32.60 3.72 22.44
N THR A 65 33.05 4.86 22.97
CA THR A 65 34.19 4.93 23.89
C THR A 65 33.69 5.31 25.28
N ILE A 66 34.32 4.74 26.32
CA ILE A 66 34.06 5.18 27.70
C ILE A 66 34.99 6.36 27.99
N GLN A 67 34.41 7.50 28.33
CA GLN A 67 35.13 8.67 28.81
C GLN A 67 34.84 8.86 30.29
N CYS A 68 35.89 8.79 31.10
CA CYS A 68 35.83 9.01 32.53
C CYS A 68 36.44 10.37 32.88
N ASN A 69 35.72 11.16 33.67
CA ASN A 69 36.23 12.39 34.24
C ASN A 69 36.29 12.24 35.76
N THR A 70 37.41 12.62 36.35
CA THR A 70 37.63 12.58 37.80
C THR A 70 37.65 13.99 38.34
N TYR A 71 36.87 14.27 39.37
CA TYR A 71 36.87 15.54 40.08
C TYR A 71 36.95 15.29 41.60
N GLY A 72 38.06 15.70 42.22
CA GLY A 72 38.36 15.35 43.61
C GLY A 72 38.52 13.85 43.77
N THR A 73 37.73 13.23 44.65
CA THR A 73 37.69 11.78 44.89
C THR A 73 36.62 11.04 44.09
N MET A 74 35.80 11.75 43.31
CA MET A 74 34.69 11.15 42.56
C MET A 74 35.06 10.98 41.08
N THR A 75 34.87 9.76 40.55
CA THR A 75 35.07 9.43 39.13
C THR A 75 33.72 9.14 38.49
N THR A 76 33.39 9.85 37.41
CA THR A 76 32.17 9.62 36.63
C THR A 76 32.54 9.19 35.21
N CYS A 77 32.03 8.05 34.77
CA CYS A 77 32.27 7.51 33.42
C CYS A 77 30.99 7.53 32.58
N ASN A 78 31.09 8.10 31.37
CA ASN A 78 30.01 8.15 30.39
C ASN A 78 30.43 7.45 29.10
N ARG A 79 29.49 6.75 28.45
CA ARG A 79 29.69 6.16 27.13
C ARG A 79 29.35 7.19 26.06
N VAL A 80 30.30 7.52 25.20
CA VAL A 80 30.17 8.55 24.16
C VAL A 80 30.35 7.92 22.78
N GLY A 81 29.53 8.32 21.81
CA GLY A 81 29.63 7.85 20.42
C GLY A 81 29.13 6.43 20.17
N ALA A 82 28.29 5.88 21.06
CA ALA A 82 27.67 4.59 20.84
C ALA A 82 26.52 4.70 19.82
N ILE A 83 26.48 3.75 18.87
CA ILE A 83 25.42 3.65 17.86
C ILE A 83 25.04 2.18 17.67
N ASN A 84 23.75 1.91 17.63
CA ASN A 84 23.21 0.59 17.37
C ASN A 84 22.05 0.73 16.37
N ILE A 85 22.31 0.28 15.14
CA ILE A 85 21.34 0.14 14.07
C ILE A 85 21.00 -1.35 14.00
N PRO A 86 19.77 -1.76 14.37
CA PRO A 86 19.40 -3.17 14.34
C PRO A 86 19.39 -3.70 12.90
N ALA A 87 19.68 -4.99 12.75
CA ALA A 87 19.51 -5.66 11.47
C ALA A 87 18.02 -5.68 11.09
N SER A 88 17.72 -5.55 9.80
CA SER A 88 16.38 -5.74 9.27
C SER A 88 16.39 -6.77 8.14
N SER A 89 15.26 -7.44 7.95
CA SER A 89 15.04 -8.31 6.80
C SER A 89 13.72 -7.94 6.14
N THR A 90 13.67 -8.02 4.82
CA THR A 90 12.47 -7.76 4.03
C THR A 90 12.34 -8.84 2.99
N THR A 91 11.25 -9.60 3.07
CA THR A 91 10.91 -10.59 2.05
C THR A 91 9.93 -9.98 1.07
N TYR A 92 10.22 -10.12 -0.21
CA TYR A 92 9.38 -9.63 -1.30
C TYR A 92 9.30 -10.66 -2.42
N ASP A 93 8.22 -10.59 -3.19
CA ASP A 93 8.05 -11.42 -4.37
C ASP A 93 8.64 -10.70 -5.59
N VAL A 94 9.73 -11.25 -6.13
CA VAL A 94 10.44 -10.72 -7.30
C VAL A 94 9.53 -10.67 -8.53
N ASN A 95 8.57 -11.59 -8.62
CA ASN A 95 7.69 -11.72 -9.78
C ASN A 95 6.35 -10.99 -9.60
N ALA A 96 6.15 -10.25 -8.51
CA ALA A 96 4.88 -9.55 -8.24
C ALA A 96 4.45 -8.65 -9.39
N GLU A 97 5.34 -7.78 -9.86
CA GLU A 97 5.03 -6.83 -10.94
C GLU A 97 4.73 -7.55 -12.27
N LEU A 98 5.42 -8.66 -12.56
CA LEU A 98 5.17 -9.46 -13.75
C LEU A 98 3.77 -10.10 -13.71
N ARG A 99 3.33 -10.59 -12.55
CA ARG A 99 1.96 -11.09 -12.36
C ARG A 99 0.92 -9.99 -12.54
N ASP A 100 1.16 -8.80 -12.02
CA ASP A 100 0.23 -7.68 -12.19
C ASP A 100 0.07 -7.31 -13.68
N ARG A 101 1.17 -7.25 -14.43
CA ARG A 101 1.13 -7.03 -15.89
C ARG A 101 0.40 -8.17 -16.63
N TYR A 102 0.57 -9.42 -16.19
CA TYR A 102 -0.15 -10.56 -16.77
C TYR A 102 -1.66 -10.44 -16.55
N ILE A 103 -2.08 -10.08 -15.34
CA ILE A 103 -3.51 -9.90 -15.00
C ILE A 103 -4.12 -8.82 -15.91
N ILE A 104 -3.45 -7.68 -16.08
CA ILE A 104 -3.92 -6.59 -16.96
C ILE A 104 -4.07 -7.10 -18.40
N ARG A 105 -3.06 -7.78 -18.95
CA ARG A 105 -3.12 -8.33 -20.31
C ARG A 105 -4.20 -9.40 -20.48
N CYS A 106 -4.41 -10.23 -19.47
CA CYS A 106 -5.48 -11.22 -19.46
C CYS A 106 -6.86 -10.56 -19.54
N LEU A 107 -7.08 -9.50 -18.74
CA LEU A 107 -8.31 -8.72 -18.76
C LEU A 107 -8.53 -8.03 -20.11
N GLU A 108 -7.49 -7.40 -20.66
CA GLU A 108 -7.52 -6.76 -21.98
C GLU A 108 -7.83 -7.77 -23.09
N GLY A 109 -7.24 -8.97 -23.04
CA GLY A 109 -7.53 -10.06 -23.96
C GLY A 109 -8.98 -10.56 -23.89
N GLN A 110 -9.65 -10.40 -22.74
CA GLN A 110 -11.08 -10.66 -22.59
C GLN A 110 -11.97 -9.46 -22.95
N GLY A 111 -11.37 -8.37 -23.43
CA GLY A 111 -12.04 -7.15 -23.87
C GLY A 111 -12.44 -6.21 -22.74
N PHE A 112 -11.83 -6.33 -21.56
CA PHE A 112 -11.99 -5.37 -20.48
C PHE A 112 -11.00 -4.22 -20.65
N GLY A 113 -11.46 -2.99 -20.41
CA GLY A 113 -10.59 -1.86 -20.19
C GLY A 113 -10.16 -1.79 -18.74
N VAL A 114 -8.86 -1.55 -18.51
CA VAL A 114 -8.29 -1.35 -17.17
C VAL A 114 -7.72 0.06 -17.09
N LYS A 115 -8.14 0.84 -16.08
CA LYS A 115 -7.56 2.15 -15.81
C LYS A 115 -7.24 2.31 -14.34
N LEU A 116 -6.12 2.96 -14.05
CA LEU A 116 -5.76 3.37 -12.71
C LEU A 116 -6.71 4.48 -12.26
N ALA A 117 -7.33 4.29 -11.10
CA ALA A 117 -8.17 5.27 -10.44
C ALA A 117 -7.97 5.20 -8.93
N ARG A 118 -8.70 6.02 -8.18
CA ARG A 118 -8.84 5.85 -6.74
C ARG A 118 -10.03 4.95 -6.43
N ALA A 119 -10.00 4.30 -5.26
CA ALA A 119 -11.22 3.72 -4.71
C ALA A 119 -12.29 4.80 -4.47
N CYS A 120 -13.57 4.44 -4.65
CA CYS A 120 -14.67 5.32 -4.28
C CYS A 120 -14.69 5.49 -2.75
N ALA A 121 -14.78 6.73 -2.28
CA ALA A 121 -14.67 7.11 -0.87
C ALA A 121 -16.04 7.26 -0.19
N THR A 122 -17.06 7.66 -0.93
CA THR A 122 -18.41 7.89 -0.38
C THR A 122 -19.47 7.06 -1.08
N LYS A 123 -20.61 6.84 -0.42
CA LYS A 123 -21.76 6.14 -1.01
C LYS A 123 -22.26 6.83 -2.30
N SER A 124 -22.22 8.17 -2.33
CA SER A 124 -22.60 8.95 -3.52
C SER A 124 -21.70 8.63 -4.72
N GLU A 125 -20.39 8.51 -4.49
CA GLU A 125 -19.43 8.12 -5.53
C GLU A 125 -19.66 6.69 -6.01
N VAL A 126 -19.99 5.76 -5.11
CA VAL A 126 -20.34 4.39 -5.48
C VAL A 126 -21.59 4.37 -6.37
N THR A 127 -22.66 5.07 -5.98
CA THR A 127 -23.88 5.15 -6.79
C THR A 127 -23.60 5.75 -8.17
N LYS A 128 -22.78 6.80 -8.24
CA LYS A 128 -22.37 7.39 -9.53
C LYS A 128 -21.56 6.40 -10.37
N ALA A 129 -20.58 5.73 -9.78
CA ALA A 129 -19.78 4.74 -10.50
C ALA A 129 -20.64 3.59 -11.05
N LEU A 130 -21.64 3.14 -10.30
CA LEU A 130 -22.60 2.13 -10.77
C LEU A 130 -23.47 2.65 -11.92
N ALA A 131 -23.91 3.91 -11.86
CA ALA A 131 -24.67 4.55 -12.93
C ALA A 131 -23.82 4.76 -14.20
N ASP A 132 -22.56 5.17 -14.05
CA ASP A 132 -21.61 5.28 -15.17
C ASP A 132 -21.48 3.91 -15.87
N ARG A 133 -21.33 2.82 -15.10
CA ARG A 133 -21.24 1.46 -15.65
C ARG A 133 -22.49 1.05 -16.42
N SER A 134 -23.68 1.30 -15.86
CA SER A 134 -24.94 0.93 -16.52
C SER A 134 -25.18 1.74 -17.79
N ALA A 135 -24.68 2.98 -17.84
CA ALA A 135 -24.66 3.83 -19.02
C ALA A 135 -23.58 3.45 -20.05
N GLY A 136 -22.80 2.39 -19.82
CA GLY A 136 -21.71 1.99 -20.71
C GLY A 136 -20.46 2.89 -20.61
N GLN A 137 -20.42 3.79 -19.63
CA GLN A 137 -19.33 4.73 -19.40
C GLN A 137 -18.31 4.17 -18.41
N PHE A 138 -17.06 4.56 -18.62
CA PHE A 138 -15.96 4.11 -17.77
C PHE A 138 -15.99 4.87 -16.42
N PRO A 139 -16.11 4.19 -15.27
CA PRO A 139 -16.23 4.85 -13.98
C PRO A 139 -15.00 5.67 -13.58
N THR A 140 -15.23 6.77 -12.85
CA THR A 140 -14.16 7.64 -12.34
C THR A 140 -13.46 7.12 -11.09
N CYS A 141 -14.07 6.16 -10.38
CA CYS A 141 -13.50 5.51 -9.21
C CYS A 141 -13.82 4.01 -9.20
N ALA A 142 -12.97 3.23 -8.53
CA ALA A 142 -13.16 1.80 -8.37
C ALA A 142 -14.15 1.51 -7.23
N VAL A 143 -15.24 0.81 -7.56
CA VAL A 143 -16.19 0.27 -6.58
C VAL A 143 -15.52 -0.92 -5.89
N ARG A 144 -15.52 -0.91 -4.55
CA ARG A 144 -15.05 -2.02 -3.72
C ARG A 144 -16.20 -2.90 -3.30
#